data_AF-X6GX83-F1
#
_entry.id   AF-X6GX83-F1
#
_cell.length_a   1.000
_cell.length_b   1.000
_cell.length_c   1.000
_cell.angle_alpha   90.00
_cell.angle_beta   90.00
_cell.angle_gamma   90.00
#
_symmetry.space_group_name_H-M   'P 1'
#
loop_
_entity.id
_entity.type
_entity.pdbx_description
1 polymer ?
#
loop_
_entity_poly.entity_id
_entity_poly.type
_entity_poly.pdbx_seq_one_letter_code
_entity_poly.pdbx_strand_id
1 'polypeptide(L)'
;MLKAGGAAALVMSGLTTGARADASRPLVYAFAAWSDALAITYVGAKLIEDNVGYKVQPLQAEPGVIYASLKTGKADLYSNSYMQGMGPLKGDYHGGQADYVKKVAGSIKVVGVSEGPMTQGLAVPDYVDIESIAELNDHADKFPSGIIGIDAGSGLMQAADATVKAYGLKLNLVPGSEAAMEAAFQRAYSKNEPIVVTTWEPLPMWSKFRMRYLEDPKKTMMSEPYYCFHVTSKDFESNFPKAQAFLTRFHIPNDEEAKIMGWIDGGMKPEDAASKWIGEVKGKGIIEPWLA
;
A
#
# COMPACT_ATOMS: atom_id res chain seq x y z
N MET A 1 -37.12 72.27 9.64
CA MET A 1 -36.10 72.37 8.57
C MET A 1 -34.76 72.49 9.30
N LEU A 2 -33.74 71.63 9.20
CA LEU A 2 -33.33 70.58 8.27
C LEU A 2 -32.75 69.42 9.10
N LYS A 3 -32.88 68.20 8.59
CA LYS A 3 -32.18 67.00 9.08
C LYS A 3 -30.69 67.10 8.73
N ALA A 4 -29.81 66.65 9.62
CA ALA A 4 -28.45 66.23 9.27
C ALA A 4 -28.20 64.85 9.87
N GLY A 5 -28.02 63.87 8.99
CA GLY A 5 -27.62 62.51 9.30
C GLY A 5 -26.44 62.10 8.41
N GLY A 6 -25.81 60.99 8.78
CA GLY A 6 -24.77 60.29 8.00
C GLY A 6 -23.36 60.51 8.56
N ALA A 7 -22.51 59.52 8.74
CA ALA A 7 -22.62 58.09 8.48
C ALA A 7 -21.59 57.35 9.36
N ALA A 8 -22.03 56.33 10.11
CA ALA A 8 -21.12 55.39 10.75
C ALA A 8 -20.78 54.29 9.73
N ALA A 9 -19.53 54.24 9.30
CA ALA A 9 -19.02 53.16 8.46
C ALA A 9 -18.92 51.87 9.31
N LEU A 10 -19.85 50.94 9.11
CA LEU A 10 -19.71 49.57 9.57
C LEU A 10 -18.74 48.85 8.61
N VAL A 11 -17.52 48.61 9.09
CA VAL A 11 -16.62 47.62 8.51
C VAL A 11 -17.20 46.25 8.85
N MET A 12 -17.89 45.62 7.89
CA MET A 12 -18.19 44.20 7.97
C MET A 12 -16.89 43.43 7.72
N SER A 13 -16.19 43.08 8.80
CA SER A 13 -15.20 42.00 8.77
C SER A 13 -15.92 40.72 8.40
N GLY A 14 -15.78 40.28 7.15
CA GLY A 14 -16.25 38.99 6.71
C GLY A 14 -15.54 37.90 7.51
N LEU A 15 -16.28 37.24 8.41
CA LEU A 15 -15.88 35.93 8.91
C LEU A 15 -15.93 34.98 7.72
N THR A 16 -14.76 34.68 7.15
CA THR A 16 -14.57 33.44 6.39
C THR A 16 -14.71 32.30 7.40
N THR A 17 -15.90 31.72 7.48
CA THR A 17 -16.12 30.45 8.17
C THR A 17 -15.32 29.37 7.45
N GLY A 18 -14.08 29.17 7.90
CA GLY A 18 -13.23 28.05 7.53
C GLY A 18 -13.89 26.71 7.83
N ALA A 19 -13.52 25.72 7.03
CA ALA A 19 -14.10 24.38 6.89
C ALA A 19 -14.73 23.80 8.17
N ARG A 20 -16.00 23.36 8.06
CA ARG A 20 -16.61 22.57 9.12
C ARG A 20 -17.21 21.27 8.55
N ALA A 21 -16.37 20.24 8.52
CA ALA A 21 -16.72 18.96 9.11
C ALA A 21 -15.48 18.34 9.78
N ASP A 22 -15.64 17.97 11.05
CA ASP A 22 -14.76 17.14 11.89
C ASP A 22 -15.69 15.99 12.30
N ALA A 23 -15.73 14.92 11.51
CA ALA A 23 -16.73 13.87 11.66
C ALA A 23 -16.78 13.33 13.09
N SER A 24 -17.98 13.17 13.66
CA SER A 24 -18.18 12.65 15.03
C SER A 24 -17.96 11.14 15.15
N ARG A 25 -17.53 10.49 14.06
CA ARG A 25 -17.28 9.05 13.97
C ARG A 25 -15.79 8.79 13.69
N PRO A 26 -15.28 7.61 14.02
CA PRO A 26 -13.93 7.22 13.62
C PRO A 26 -13.73 7.27 12.10
N LEU A 27 -12.51 7.60 11.68
CA LEU A 27 -12.00 7.43 10.32
C LEU A 27 -11.76 5.94 10.09
N VAL A 28 -12.39 5.36 9.08
CA VAL A 28 -12.22 3.95 8.74
C VAL A 28 -11.04 3.78 7.79
N TYR A 29 -9.92 3.28 8.31
CA TYR A 29 -8.68 3.08 7.57
C TYR A 29 -8.58 1.61 7.16
N ALA A 30 -8.89 1.34 5.91
CA ALA A 30 -8.88 0.00 5.36
C ALA A 30 -7.47 -0.45 5.00
N PHE A 31 -7.19 -1.75 5.15
CA PHE A 31 -5.90 -2.36 4.83
C PHE A 31 -6.06 -3.82 4.41
N ALA A 32 -5.12 -4.32 3.60
CA ALA A 32 -4.97 -5.73 3.29
C ALA A 32 -4.02 -6.39 4.31
N ALA A 33 -4.09 -7.70 4.48
CA ALA A 33 -3.30 -8.42 5.49
C ALA A 33 -1.83 -8.67 5.05
N TRP A 34 -1.17 -7.61 4.58
CA TRP A 34 0.23 -7.58 4.14
C TRP A 34 1.08 -6.80 5.14
N SER A 35 2.34 -7.18 5.33
CA SER A 35 3.18 -6.58 6.37
C SER A 35 3.43 -5.08 6.14
N ASP A 36 3.62 -4.65 4.89
CA ASP A 36 3.69 -3.24 4.48
C ASP A 36 2.38 -2.51 4.80
N ALA A 37 1.24 -3.11 4.44
CA ALA A 37 -0.07 -2.55 4.68
C ALA A 37 -0.40 -2.41 6.16
N LEU A 38 0.02 -3.36 6.98
CA LEU A 38 -0.04 -3.25 8.43
C LEU A 38 0.86 -2.12 8.92
N ALA A 39 2.10 -2.02 8.44
CA ALA A 39 3.04 -0.99 8.86
C ALA A 39 2.51 0.43 8.60
N ILE A 40 2.18 0.78 7.35
CA ILE A 40 1.69 2.11 6.98
C ILE A 40 0.36 2.46 7.63
N THR A 41 -0.52 1.46 7.80
CA THR A 41 -1.87 1.69 8.35
C THR A 41 -1.78 1.99 9.83
N TYR A 42 -1.02 1.21 10.59
CA TYR A 42 -0.93 1.40 12.03
C TYR A 42 -0.03 2.57 12.43
N VAL A 43 1.02 2.89 11.66
CA VAL A 43 1.77 4.14 11.83
C VAL A 43 0.86 5.34 11.52
N GLY A 44 0.17 5.33 10.37
CA GLY A 44 -0.72 6.41 9.99
C GLY A 44 -1.87 6.59 10.97
N ALA A 45 -2.50 5.50 11.42
CA ALA A 45 -3.55 5.52 12.42
C ALA A 45 -3.08 6.19 13.71
N LYS A 46 -1.92 5.77 14.23
CA LYS A 46 -1.36 6.32 15.46
C LYS A 46 -0.99 7.80 15.32
N LEU A 47 -0.38 8.21 14.21
CA LEU A 47 -0.05 9.62 13.96
C LEU A 47 -1.31 10.48 13.84
N ILE A 48 -2.35 9.98 13.18
CA ILE A 48 -3.65 10.65 13.07
C ILE A 48 -4.30 10.80 14.45
N GLU A 49 -4.32 9.74 15.26
CA GLU A 49 -4.90 9.78 16.60
C GLU A 49 -4.16 10.72 17.55
N ASP A 50 -2.82 10.65 17.56
CA ASP A 50 -1.98 11.38 18.51
C ASP A 50 -1.81 12.87 18.14
N ASN A 51 -1.88 13.23 16.84
CA ASN A 51 -1.49 14.57 16.38
C ASN A 51 -2.55 15.29 15.54
N VAL A 52 -3.40 14.56 14.82
CA VAL A 52 -4.41 15.14 13.91
C VAL A 52 -5.78 15.27 14.60
N GLY A 53 -6.05 14.40 15.57
CA GLY A 53 -7.20 14.49 16.47
C GLY A 53 -8.43 13.68 16.05
N TYR A 54 -8.27 12.67 15.19
CA TYR A 54 -9.36 11.75 14.83
C TYR A 54 -9.14 10.38 15.44
N LYS A 55 -10.21 9.73 15.91
CA LYS A 55 -10.18 8.29 16.18
C LYS A 55 -10.08 7.52 14.87
N VAL A 56 -9.30 6.45 14.86
CA VAL A 56 -9.14 5.60 13.68
C VAL A 56 -9.69 4.22 13.98
N GLN A 57 -10.44 3.67 13.04
CA GLN A 57 -10.92 2.30 13.04
C GLN A 57 -10.23 1.55 11.89
N PRO A 58 -9.23 0.71 12.17
CA PRO A 58 -8.66 -0.18 11.17
C PRO A 58 -9.73 -1.15 10.64
N LEU A 59 -9.74 -1.37 9.32
CA LEU A 59 -10.64 -2.31 8.65
C LEU A 59 -9.85 -3.24 7.73
N GLN A 60 -9.60 -4.46 8.18
CA GLN A 60 -8.98 -5.47 7.33
C GLN A 60 -9.97 -5.98 6.28
N ALA A 61 -9.57 -5.99 5.01
CA ALA A 61 -10.34 -6.62 3.92
C ALA A 61 -9.46 -6.94 2.70
N GLU A 62 -9.99 -7.76 1.78
CA GLU A 62 -9.38 -7.98 0.46
C GLU A 62 -9.44 -6.71 -0.41
N PRO A 63 -8.48 -6.48 -1.33
CA PRO A 63 -8.41 -5.27 -2.14
C PRO A 63 -9.74 -4.92 -2.85
N GLY A 64 -10.39 -5.88 -3.50
CA GLY A 64 -11.68 -5.64 -4.16
C GLY A 64 -12.78 -5.14 -3.21
N VAL A 65 -12.80 -5.63 -1.97
CA VAL A 65 -13.74 -5.21 -0.92
C VAL A 65 -13.36 -3.83 -0.38
N ILE A 66 -12.06 -3.53 -0.26
CA ILE A 66 -11.57 -2.19 0.12
C ILE A 66 -12.08 -1.15 -0.88
N TYR A 67 -11.87 -1.33 -2.18
CA TYR A 67 -12.35 -0.36 -3.18
C TYR A 67 -13.86 -0.25 -3.24
N ALA A 68 -14.60 -1.35 -3.04
CA ALA A 68 -16.06 -1.29 -2.90
C ALA A 68 -16.50 -0.49 -1.66
N SER A 69 -15.74 -0.59 -0.57
CA SER A 69 -15.98 0.14 0.67
C SER A 69 -15.66 1.63 0.53
N LEU A 70 -14.55 1.97 -0.14
CA LEU A 70 -14.20 3.36 -0.48
C LEU A 70 -15.28 4.00 -1.36
N LYS A 71 -15.74 3.29 -2.40
CA LYS A 71 -16.82 3.75 -3.29
C LYS A 71 -18.10 4.10 -2.54
N THR A 72 -18.43 3.32 -1.52
CA THR A 72 -19.68 3.48 -0.74
C THR A 72 -19.52 4.38 0.48
N GLY A 73 -18.31 4.85 0.78
CA GLY A 73 -18.00 5.63 1.99
C GLY A 73 -18.01 4.81 3.28
N LYS A 74 -18.01 3.47 3.19
CA LYS A 74 -17.85 2.57 4.34
C LYS A 74 -16.40 2.49 4.83
N ALA A 75 -15.45 2.68 3.91
CA ALA A 75 -14.06 2.96 4.22
C ALA A 75 -13.73 4.39 3.78
N ASP A 76 -12.83 5.03 4.50
CA ASP A 76 -12.45 6.43 4.27
C ASP A 76 -11.08 6.54 3.58
N LEU A 77 -10.13 5.66 3.95
CA LEU A 77 -8.74 5.69 3.51
C LEU A 77 -8.21 4.28 3.25
N TYR A 78 -7.36 4.14 2.25
CA TYR A 78 -6.49 3.00 1.99
C TYR A 78 -5.13 3.50 1.50
N SER A 79 -4.02 2.95 2.00
CA SER A 79 -2.68 3.46 1.69
C SER A 79 -1.79 2.52 0.91
N ASN A 80 -2.20 1.28 0.68
CA ASN A 80 -1.41 0.30 -0.11
C ASN A 80 -2.02 0.10 -1.50
N SER A 81 -2.53 1.18 -2.08
CA SER A 81 -3.04 1.18 -3.45
C SER A 81 -1.89 1.11 -4.44
N TYR A 82 -1.33 -0.09 -4.61
CA TYR A 82 -0.18 -0.40 -5.45
C TYR A 82 -0.47 -0.17 -6.95
N MET A 83 0.25 0.75 -7.59
CA MET A 83 0.09 1.09 -9.01
C MET A 83 1.43 1.45 -9.65
N GLN A 84 1.50 1.35 -10.98
CA GLN A 84 2.71 1.57 -11.74
C GLN A 84 2.99 3.07 -11.95
N GLY A 85 4.24 3.47 -11.69
CA GLY A 85 4.73 4.81 -11.93
C GLY A 85 4.01 5.90 -11.12
N MET A 86 4.29 7.17 -11.47
CA MET A 86 3.72 8.35 -10.80
C MET A 86 2.46 8.91 -11.50
N GLY A 87 2.05 8.28 -12.61
CA GLY A 87 0.83 8.61 -13.37
C GLY A 87 -0.45 8.68 -12.53
N PRO A 88 -0.66 7.84 -11.49
CA PRO A 88 -1.87 7.87 -10.69
C PRO A 88 -2.18 9.21 -10.01
N LEU A 89 -1.17 10.02 -9.67
CA LEU A 89 -1.37 11.38 -9.13
C LEU A 89 -2.04 12.32 -10.15
N LYS A 90 -2.01 11.97 -11.44
CA LYS A 90 -2.61 12.71 -12.54
C LYS A 90 -3.84 11.98 -13.13
N GLY A 91 -4.30 10.91 -12.49
CA GLY A 91 -5.43 10.10 -12.95
C GLY A 91 -5.09 9.06 -14.01
N ASP A 92 -3.80 8.81 -14.27
CA ASP A 92 -3.34 7.81 -15.23
C ASP A 92 -3.00 6.50 -14.51
N TYR A 93 -3.93 5.55 -14.50
CA TYR A 93 -3.85 4.33 -13.68
C TYR A 93 -3.39 3.12 -14.52
N HIS A 94 -2.24 2.53 -14.17
CA HIS A 94 -1.71 1.33 -14.81
C HIS A 94 -1.11 0.37 -13.79
N GLY A 95 -1.05 -0.92 -14.15
CA GLY A 95 -0.44 -1.98 -13.33
C GLY A 95 -1.09 -2.19 -11.96
N GLY A 96 -0.67 -3.24 -11.28
CA GLY A 96 -1.07 -3.50 -9.89
C GLY A 96 -2.59 -3.48 -9.69
N GLN A 97 -3.07 -2.57 -8.86
CA GLN A 97 -4.49 -2.43 -8.50
C GLN A 97 -5.26 -1.43 -9.37
N ALA A 98 -4.68 -0.92 -10.47
CA ALA A 98 -5.27 0.11 -11.31
C ALA A 98 -6.67 -0.22 -11.83
N ASP A 99 -6.98 -1.48 -12.11
CA ASP A 99 -8.30 -1.89 -12.58
C ASP A 99 -9.40 -1.71 -11.52
N TYR A 100 -9.05 -1.85 -10.23
CA TYR A 100 -9.99 -1.52 -9.16
C TYR A 100 -10.20 -0.01 -9.08
N VAL A 101 -9.11 0.76 -9.13
CA VAL A 101 -9.14 2.24 -9.10
C VAL A 101 -10.00 2.78 -10.24
N LYS A 102 -9.79 2.32 -11.48
CA LYS A 102 -10.59 2.70 -12.66
C LYS A 102 -12.09 2.46 -12.47
N LYS A 103 -12.47 1.30 -11.91
CA LYS A 103 -13.89 0.94 -11.65
C LYS A 103 -14.57 1.86 -10.65
N VAL A 104 -13.82 2.52 -9.78
CA VAL A 104 -14.35 3.39 -8.72
C VAL A 104 -13.87 4.84 -8.79
N ALA A 105 -13.18 5.24 -9.87
CA ALA A 105 -12.47 6.52 -9.99
C ALA A 105 -13.35 7.75 -9.69
N GLY A 106 -14.62 7.73 -10.07
CA GLY A 106 -15.57 8.81 -9.76
C GLY A 106 -16.02 8.89 -8.29
N SER A 107 -15.53 8.02 -7.41
CA SER A 107 -15.92 7.93 -6.00
C SER A 107 -14.72 7.93 -5.04
N ILE A 108 -13.51 8.10 -5.58
CA ILE A 108 -12.26 8.14 -4.80
C ILE A 108 -11.40 9.33 -5.21
N LYS A 109 -10.38 9.62 -4.43
CA LYS A 109 -9.27 10.51 -4.80
C LYS A 109 -7.94 9.82 -4.51
N VAL A 110 -6.98 9.97 -5.41
CA VAL A 110 -5.57 9.63 -5.13
C VAL A 110 -4.89 10.87 -4.58
N VAL A 111 -4.32 10.79 -3.38
CA VAL A 111 -3.87 11.96 -2.60
C VAL A 111 -2.36 12.16 -2.69
N GLY A 112 -1.58 11.08 -2.64
CA GLY A 112 -0.13 11.13 -2.55
C GLY A 112 0.47 9.74 -2.60
N VAL A 113 1.80 9.68 -2.75
CA VAL A 113 2.57 8.44 -2.60
C VAL A 113 2.71 8.13 -1.12
N SER A 114 2.41 6.89 -0.74
CA SER A 114 2.60 6.39 0.62
C SER A 114 3.92 5.65 0.77
N GLU A 115 4.29 4.83 -0.23
CA GLU A 115 5.47 3.96 -0.22
C GLU A 115 6.08 3.88 -1.63
N GLY A 116 7.39 3.65 -1.69
CA GLY A 116 8.12 3.35 -2.91
C GLY A 116 9.31 4.27 -3.21
N PRO A 117 10.04 4.00 -4.31
CA PRO A 117 9.74 3.00 -5.35
C PRO A 117 9.84 1.55 -4.86
N MET A 118 9.06 0.66 -5.48
CA MET A 118 9.01 -0.76 -5.18
C MET A 118 9.30 -1.58 -6.44
N THR A 119 9.84 -2.79 -6.25
CA THR A 119 10.01 -3.80 -7.30
C THR A 119 9.13 -5.01 -7.02
N GLN A 120 8.77 -5.77 -8.06
CA GLN A 120 8.06 -7.04 -7.89
C GLN A 120 8.45 -8.03 -8.97
N GLY A 121 8.23 -9.33 -8.71
CA GLY A 121 8.53 -10.36 -9.69
C GLY A 121 8.27 -11.78 -9.20
N LEU A 122 8.65 -12.72 -10.06
CA LEU A 122 8.81 -14.11 -9.68
C LEU A 122 10.24 -14.28 -9.16
N ALA A 123 10.40 -14.84 -7.97
CA ALA A 123 11.70 -15.02 -7.35
C ALA A 123 11.96 -16.48 -6.99
N VAL A 124 13.23 -16.85 -7.00
CA VAL A 124 13.75 -18.16 -6.60
C VAL A 124 14.91 -17.99 -5.63
N PRO A 125 15.21 -18.98 -4.78
CA PRO A 125 16.48 -19.03 -4.06
C PRO A 125 17.67 -19.00 -5.02
N ASP A 126 18.78 -18.37 -4.62
CA ASP A 126 19.96 -18.19 -5.51
C ASP A 126 20.62 -19.50 -5.94
N TYR A 127 20.40 -20.59 -5.20
CA TYR A 127 20.91 -21.92 -5.55
C TYR A 127 20.09 -22.64 -6.62
N VAL A 128 18.97 -22.07 -7.07
CA VAL A 128 18.16 -22.63 -8.15
C VAL A 128 18.76 -22.18 -9.49
N ASP A 129 19.14 -23.15 -10.31
CA ASP A 129 19.85 -22.96 -11.59
C ASP A 129 18.88 -22.69 -12.76
N ILE A 130 18.18 -21.55 -12.71
CA ILE A 130 17.40 -20.95 -13.84
C ILE A 130 17.48 -19.42 -13.79
N GLU A 131 17.69 -18.72 -14.88
CA GLU A 131 17.88 -17.26 -14.85
C GLU A 131 16.60 -16.49 -15.20
N SER A 132 15.80 -17.00 -16.13
CA SER A 132 14.62 -16.33 -16.67
C SER A 132 13.29 -17.05 -16.42
N ILE A 133 12.20 -16.28 -16.38
CA ILE A 133 10.82 -16.80 -16.43
C ILE A 133 10.61 -17.71 -17.67
N ALA A 134 11.33 -17.46 -18.77
CA ALA A 134 11.24 -18.28 -19.98
C ALA A 134 11.68 -19.73 -19.77
N GLU A 135 12.60 -19.99 -18.84
CA GLU A 135 13.16 -21.32 -18.56
C GLU A 135 12.24 -22.17 -17.66
N LEU A 136 11.26 -21.56 -16.99
CA LEU A 136 10.37 -22.26 -16.05
C LEU A 136 9.63 -23.45 -16.71
N ASN A 137 9.33 -23.36 -18.00
CA ASN A 137 8.64 -24.43 -18.73
C ASN A 137 9.49 -25.67 -19.02
N ASP A 138 10.79 -25.48 -19.14
CA ASP A 138 11.77 -26.54 -19.39
C ASP A 138 12.19 -27.22 -18.08
N HIS A 139 11.88 -26.58 -16.94
CA HIS A 139 12.16 -27.04 -15.59
C HIS A 139 10.90 -27.22 -14.73
N ALA A 140 9.72 -27.34 -15.35
CA ALA A 140 8.45 -27.37 -14.63
C ALA A 140 8.35 -28.56 -13.64
N ASP A 141 9.04 -29.67 -13.92
CA ASP A 141 9.15 -30.84 -13.06
C ASP A 141 9.85 -30.54 -11.72
N LYS A 142 10.74 -29.54 -11.68
CA LYS A 142 11.40 -29.08 -10.46
C LYS A 142 10.45 -28.30 -9.54
N PHE A 143 9.33 -27.80 -10.04
CA PHE A 143 8.40 -26.95 -9.29
C PHE A 143 7.00 -27.58 -9.21
N PRO A 144 6.84 -28.77 -8.60
CA PRO A 144 5.57 -29.49 -8.58
C PRO A 144 4.45 -28.75 -7.85
N SER A 145 4.80 -27.83 -6.95
CA SER A 145 3.85 -26.98 -6.22
C SER A 145 3.36 -25.77 -7.04
N GLY A 146 3.88 -25.55 -8.26
CA GLY A 146 3.59 -24.37 -9.06
C GLY A 146 4.30 -23.11 -8.56
N ILE A 147 3.78 -21.95 -8.96
CA ILE A 147 4.22 -20.63 -8.51
C ILE A 147 3.43 -20.27 -7.26
N ILE A 148 4.10 -20.15 -6.10
CA ILE A 148 3.43 -19.84 -4.85
C ILE A 148 3.15 -18.34 -4.77
N GLY A 149 1.88 -18.01 -4.75
CA GLY A 149 1.37 -16.65 -4.73
C GLY A 149 0.94 -16.17 -3.35
N ILE A 150 0.44 -14.93 -3.33
CA ILE A 150 -0.22 -14.30 -2.18
C ILE A 150 -1.75 -14.24 -2.42
N ASP A 151 -2.42 -13.28 -1.83
CA ASP A 151 -3.86 -13.06 -1.92
C ASP A 151 -4.29 -12.85 -3.39
N ALA A 152 -5.23 -13.66 -3.85
CA ALA A 152 -5.69 -13.67 -5.25
C ALA A 152 -6.22 -12.30 -5.72
N GLY A 153 -6.73 -11.49 -4.80
CA GLY A 153 -7.23 -10.14 -5.09
C GLY A 153 -6.14 -9.09 -5.31
N SER A 154 -4.87 -9.39 -5.00
CA SER A 154 -3.75 -8.44 -5.08
C SER A 154 -3.39 -8.03 -6.52
N GLY A 155 -2.78 -6.86 -6.66
CA GLY A 155 -2.23 -6.40 -7.94
C GLY A 155 -1.06 -7.26 -8.43
N LEU A 156 -0.24 -7.78 -7.51
CA LEU A 156 0.85 -8.71 -7.81
C LEU A 156 0.33 -10.01 -8.43
N MET A 157 -0.75 -10.59 -7.89
CA MET A 157 -1.33 -11.81 -8.43
C MET A 157 -1.98 -11.60 -9.81
N GLN A 158 -2.52 -10.41 -10.08
CA GLN A 158 -2.98 -10.05 -11.43
C GLN A 158 -1.83 -9.99 -12.44
N ALA A 159 -0.69 -9.40 -12.06
CA ALA A 159 0.51 -9.38 -12.90
C ALA A 159 1.11 -10.79 -13.09
N ALA A 160 1.11 -11.61 -12.05
CA ALA A 160 1.57 -12.99 -12.10
C ALA A 160 0.68 -13.85 -13.01
N ASP A 161 -0.64 -13.71 -12.94
CA ASP A 161 -1.57 -14.42 -13.84
C ASP A 161 -1.38 -13.99 -15.31
N ALA A 162 -1.22 -12.69 -15.56
CA ALA A 162 -0.89 -12.18 -16.89
C ALA A 162 0.46 -12.76 -17.40
N THR A 163 1.45 -12.89 -16.51
CA THR A 163 2.76 -13.47 -16.81
C THR A 163 2.65 -14.96 -17.16
N VAL A 164 1.92 -15.75 -16.36
CA VAL A 164 1.66 -17.17 -16.65
C VAL A 164 1.07 -17.33 -18.05
N LYS A 165 0.07 -16.50 -18.41
CA LYS A 165 -0.54 -16.51 -19.74
C LYS A 165 0.41 -16.07 -20.84
N ALA A 166 1.14 -14.98 -20.62
CA ALA A 166 2.03 -14.40 -21.63
C ALA A 166 3.20 -15.33 -22.00
N TYR A 167 3.73 -16.08 -21.05
CA TYR A 167 4.79 -17.07 -21.27
C TYR A 167 4.25 -18.46 -21.62
N GLY A 168 2.93 -18.69 -21.51
CA GLY A 168 2.34 -20.02 -21.66
C GLY A 168 2.92 -21.00 -20.65
N LEU A 169 3.05 -20.59 -19.39
CA LEU A 169 3.66 -21.40 -18.35
C LEU A 169 2.80 -22.63 -18.05
N LYS A 170 3.44 -23.80 -17.95
CA LYS A 170 2.83 -25.06 -17.50
C LYS A 170 2.59 -25.07 -15.99
N LEU A 171 3.29 -24.21 -15.26
CA LEU A 171 3.16 -24.04 -13.83
C LEU A 171 1.87 -23.28 -13.51
N ASN A 172 1.09 -23.82 -12.59
CA ASN A 172 -0.08 -23.12 -12.06
C ASN A 172 0.36 -22.02 -11.08
N LEU A 173 -0.31 -20.88 -11.12
CA LEU A 173 -0.22 -19.88 -10.05
C LEU A 173 -1.13 -20.32 -8.89
N VAL A 174 -0.54 -20.51 -7.72
CA VAL A 174 -1.24 -20.99 -6.52
C VAL A 174 -1.55 -19.81 -5.60
N PRO A 175 -2.81 -19.41 -5.43
CA PRO A 175 -3.16 -18.34 -4.52
C PRO A 175 -2.97 -18.77 -3.05
N GLY A 176 -2.67 -17.80 -2.20
CA GLY A 176 -2.42 -17.99 -0.78
C GLY A 176 -2.55 -16.67 -0.02
N SER A 177 -1.61 -16.42 0.88
CA SER A 177 -1.41 -15.14 1.57
C SER A 177 0.09 -14.86 1.64
N GLU A 178 0.48 -13.62 1.94
CA GLU A 178 1.90 -13.28 2.18
C GLU A 178 2.55 -14.24 3.18
N ALA A 179 1.95 -14.42 4.36
CA ALA A 179 2.46 -15.33 5.39
C ALA A 179 2.58 -16.79 4.91
N ALA A 180 1.64 -17.26 4.07
CA ALA A 180 1.70 -18.62 3.52
C ALA A 180 2.82 -18.76 2.48
N MET A 181 3.02 -17.74 1.65
CA MET A 181 4.10 -17.65 0.66
C MET A 181 5.47 -17.64 1.35
N GLU A 182 5.67 -16.78 2.34
CA GLU A 182 6.92 -16.71 3.10
C GLU A 182 7.22 -18.02 3.82
N ALA A 183 6.22 -18.64 4.44
CA ALA A 183 6.39 -19.91 5.11
C ALA A 183 6.73 -21.05 4.12
N ALA A 184 6.16 -21.03 2.92
CA ALA A 184 6.51 -21.98 1.86
C ALA A 184 7.97 -21.77 1.39
N PHE A 185 8.36 -20.51 1.17
CA PHE A 185 9.73 -20.15 0.80
C PHE A 185 10.73 -20.60 1.87
N GLN A 186 10.50 -20.28 3.14
CA GLN A 186 11.37 -20.66 4.24
C GLN A 186 11.51 -22.19 4.37
N ARG A 187 10.43 -22.95 4.18
CA ARG A 187 10.47 -24.41 4.23
C ARG A 187 11.30 -25.00 3.09
N ALA A 188 11.09 -24.55 1.87
CA ALA A 188 11.87 -25.00 0.72
C ALA A 188 13.35 -24.60 0.87
N TYR A 189 13.61 -23.36 1.30
CA TYR A 189 14.95 -22.84 1.55
C TYR A 189 15.73 -23.66 2.58
N SER A 190 15.10 -24.01 3.72
CA SER A 190 15.76 -24.81 4.77
C SER A 190 16.09 -26.24 4.35
N LYS A 191 15.43 -26.75 3.30
CA LYS A 191 15.67 -28.08 2.73
C LYS A 191 16.48 -28.06 1.43
N ASN A 192 16.91 -26.87 0.99
CA ASN A 192 17.56 -26.68 -0.31
C ASN A 192 16.73 -27.23 -1.48
N GLU A 193 15.40 -27.07 -1.40
CA GLU A 193 14.43 -27.49 -2.41
C GLU A 193 14.09 -26.32 -3.35
N PRO A 194 13.95 -26.55 -4.67
CA PRO A 194 13.52 -25.51 -5.60
C PRO A 194 12.11 -25.00 -5.28
N ILE A 195 11.94 -23.69 -5.31
CA ILE A 195 10.65 -23.00 -5.20
C ILE A 195 10.67 -21.74 -6.04
N VAL A 196 9.52 -21.39 -6.62
CA VAL A 196 9.28 -20.10 -7.26
C VAL A 196 8.08 -19.42 -6.60
N VAL A 197 8.24 -18.16 -6.22
CA VAL A 197 7.22 -17.39 -5.49
C VAL A 197 6.96 -16.05 -6.15
N THR A 198 5.77 -15.48 -5.96
CA THR A 198 5.54 -14.06 -6.22
C THR A 198 6.00 -13.24 -5.01
N THR A 199 6.79 -12.19 -5.21
CA THR A 199 7.26 -11.34 -4.11
C THR A 199 7.60 -9.93 -4.62
N TRP A 200 7.85 -9.01 -3.69
CA TRP A 200 8.18 -7.61 -3.94
C TRP A 200 9.25 -7.11 -2.97
N GLU A 201 9.88 -5.99 -3.31
CA GLU A 201 10.73 -5.23 -2.39
C GLU A 201 10.14 -3.84 -2.13
N PRO A 202 10.23 -3.33 -0.89
CA PRO A 202 10.86 -3.98 0.27
C PRO A 202 9.97 -5.06 0.90
N LEU A 203 10.53 -6.23 1.17
CA LEU A 203 9.97 -7.22 2.12
C LEU A 203 11.10 -7.76 3.00
N PRO A 204 10.90 -7.99 4.31
CA PRO A 204 11.98 -8.44 5.20
C PRO A 204 12.64 -9.76 4.77
N MET A 205 11.94 -10.62 4.02
CA MET A 205 12.49 -11.87 3.50
C MET A 205 13.74 -11.68 2.63
N TRP A 206 13.84 -10.57 1.88
CA TRP A 206 14.99 -10.28 0.99
C TRP A 206 16.29 -10.05 1.74
N SER A 207 16.22 -9.63 3.01
CA SER A 207 17.39 -9.51 3.88
C SER A 207 17.69 -10.81 4.64
N LYS A 208 16.71 -11.73 4.76
CA LYS A 208 16.83 -12.99 5.51
C LYS A 208 17.36 -14.14 4.63
N PHE A 209 17.06 -14.13 3.33
CA PHE A 209 17.39 -15.21 2.41
C PHE A 209 18.22 -14.72 1.23
N ARG A 210 19.07 -15.59 0.69
CA ARG A 210 19.76 -15.35 -0.59
C ARG A 210 18.85 -15.78 -1.73
N MET A 211 18.27 -14.80 -2.41
CA MET A 211 17.28 -15.01 -3.45
C MET A 211 17.36 -13.90 -4.48
N ARG A 212 16.78 -14.17 -5.65
CA ARG A 212 16.79 -13.26 -6.78
C ARG A 212 15.49 -13.35 -7.56
N TYR A 213 15.15 -12.26 -8.23
CA TYR A 213 14.16 -12.30 -9.28
C TYR A 213 14.64 -13.14 -10.46
N LEU A 214 13.71 -13.82 -11.11
CA LEU A 214 13.88 -14.34 -12.45
C LEU A 214 13.77 -13.19 -13.45
N GLU A 215 14.61 -13.19 -14.48
CA GLU A 215 14.52 -12.22 -15.55
C GLU A 215 13.18 -12.33 -16.28
N ASP A 216 12.56 -11.18 -16.53
CA ASP A 216 11.29 -11.06 -17.24
C ASP A 216 11.46 -10.31 -18.59
N PRO A 217 11.95 -10.99 -19.65
CA PRO A 217 12.12 -10.39 -20.98
C PRO A 217 10.86 -9.74 -21.57
N LYS A 218 9.67 -10.24 -21.24
CA LYS A 218 8.38 -9.73 -21.71
C LYS A 218 7.85 -8.58 -20.85
N LYS A 219 8.46 -8.29 -19.70
CA LYS A 219 8.08 -7.22 -18.78
C LYS A 219 6.62 -7.27 -18.34
N THR A 220 6.10 -8.47 -18.10
CA THR A 220 4.71 -8.72 -17.68
C THR A 220 4.51 -8.60 -16.18
N MET A 221 5.55 -8.83 -15.38
CA MET A 221 5.55 -8.58 -13.93
C MET A 221 5.82 -7.10 -13.65
N MET A 222 6.80 -6.52 -14.35
CA MET A 222 7.27 -5.17 -14.05
C MET A 222 7.94 -4.55 -15.27
N SER A 223 7.39 -3.43 -15.76
CA SER A 223 8.01 -2.63 -16.83
C SER A 223 8.62 -1.31 -16.33
N GLU A 224 8.14 -0.79 -15.21
CA GLU A 224 8.62 0.41 -14.50
C GLU A 224 8.45 0.23 -12.97
N PRO A 225 9.08 1.07 -12.12
CA PRO A 225 8.83 1.08 -10.68
C PRO A 225 7.36 1.20 -10.32
N TYR A 226 6.98 0.52 -9.25
CA TYR A 226 5.67 0.67 -8.64
C TYR A 226 5.73 1.53 -7.38
N TYR A 227 4.58 2.06 -6.99
CA TYR A 227 4.40 2.84 -5.78
C TYR A 227 3.06 2.47 -5.14
N CYS A 228 2.98 2.57 -3.82
CA CYS A 228 1.71 2.61 -3.13
C CYS A 228 1.22 4.06 -3.03
N PHE A 229 -0.10 4.22 -3.01
CA PHE A 229 -0.74 5.52 -2.93
C PHE A 229 -1.78 5.57 -1.83
N HIS A 230 -1.90 6.74 -1.21
CA HIS A 230 -3.06 7.11 -0.42
C HIS A 230 -4.28 7.31 -1.34
N VAL A 231 -5.29 6.47 -1.18
CA VAL A 231 -6.58 6.56 -1.84
C VAL A 231 -7.66 6.80 -0.81
N THR A 232 -8.40 7.89 -0.98
CA THR A 232 -9.48 8.28 -0.07
C THR A 232 -10.85 8.17 -0.75
N SER A 233 -11.90 8.03 0.05
CA SER A 233 -13.28 8.20 -0.45
C SER A 233 -13.51 9.65 -0.91
N LYS A 234 -14.44 9.86 -1.84
CA LYS A 234 -14.73 11.20 -2.37
C LYS A 234 -15.07 12.26 -1.31
N ASP A 235 -15.65 11.84 -0.18
CA ASP A 235 -16.14 12.71 0.89
C ASP A 235 -15.09 12.91 2.00
N PHE A 236 -13.92 12.26 1.89
CA PHE A 236 -12.88 12.25 2.91
C PHE A 236 -12.38 13.65 3.27
N GLU A 237 -12.03 14.47 2.28
CA GLU A 237 -11.53 15.84 2.50
C GLU A 237 -12.57 16.71 3.21
N SER A 238 -13.85 16.50 2.94
CA SER A 238 -14.92 17.21 3.64
C SER A 238 -15.07 16.73 5.08
N ASN A 239 -14.98 15.42 5.32
CA ASN A 239 -15.21 14.81 6.65
C ASN A 239 -14.00 14.89 7.59
N PHE A 240 -12.79 14.83 7.04
CA PHE A 240 -11.50 14.73 7.74
C PHE A 240 -10.45 15.67 7.13
N PRO A 241 -10.71 16.99 7.02
CA PRO A 241 -9.83 17.93 6.31
C PRO A 241 -8.40 17.97 6.87
N LYS A 242 -8.21 17.80 8.18
CA LYS A 242 -6.86 17.76 8.78
C LYS A 242 -6.10 16.48 8.40
N ALA A 243 -6.80 15.35 8.32
CA ALA A 243 -6.20 14.09 7.87
C ALA A 243 -5.88 14.17 6.37
N GLN A 244 -6.71 14.83 5.57
CA GLN A 244 -6.42 15.07 4.15
C GLN A 244 -5.11 15.85 3.98
N ALA A 245 -4.89 16.90 4.77
CA ALA A 245 -3.64 17.66 4.74
C ALA A 245 -2.44 16.78 5.12
N PHE A 246 -2.55 15.99 6.19
CA PHE A 246 -1.52 15.03 6.62
C PHE A 246 -1.13 14.05 5.49
N LEU A 247 -2.12 13.44 4.82
CA LEU A 247 -1.90 12.44 3.77
C LEU A 247 -1.19 12.97 2.52
N THR A 248 -1.18 14.28 2.29
CA THR A 248 -0.40 14.85 1.16
C THR A 248 1.10 14.78 1.39
N ARG A 249 1.54 14.53 2.63
CA ARG A 249 2.93 14.51 3.03
C ARG A 249 3.35 13.21 3.69
N PHE A 250 2.42 12.46 4.26
CA PHE A 250 2.70 11.19 4.89
C PHE A 250 3.25 10.20 3.86
N HIS A 251 4.42 9.64 4.14
CA HIS A 251 5.02 8.55 3.37
C HIS A 251 6.02 7.84 4.27
N ILE A 252 6.12 6.50 4.25
CA ILE A 252 7.18 5.82 5.01
C ILE A 252 8.34 5.51 4.05
N PRO A 253 9.58 5.93 4.36
CA PRO A 253 10.75 5.50 3.61
C PRO A 253 10.92 3.97 3.66
N ASN A 254 11.29 3.35 2.53
CA ASN A 254 11.36 1.88 2.40
C ASN A 254 12.23 1.19 3.47
N ASP A 255 13.34 1.81 3.89
CA ASP A 255 14.25 1.26 4.90
C ASP A 255 13.62 1.27 6.31
N GLU A 256 12.91 2.34 6.64
CA GLU A 256 12.13 2.44 7.87
C GLU A 256 10.93 1.49 7.85
N GLU A 257 10.25 1.33 6.70
CA GLU A 257 9.14 0.38 6.54
C GLU A 257 9.60 -1.06 6.71
N ALA A 258 10.70 -1.47 6.05
CA ALA A 258 11.28 -2.81 6.17
C ALA A 258 11.60 -3.18 7.63
N LYS A 259 12.00 -2.20 8.43
CA LYS A 259 12.25 -2.40 9.86
C LYS A 259 10.96 -2.65 10.64
N ILE A 260 9.88 -1.92 10.35
CA ILE A 260 8.56 -2.12 10.98
C ILE A 260 8.01 -3.50 10.60
N MET A 261 8.03 -3.83 9.30
CA MET A 261 7.62 -5.14 8.79
C MET A 261 8.41 -6.26 9.46
N GLY A 262 9.73 -6.10 9.61
CA GLY A 262 10.57 -7.10 10.28
C GLY A 262 10.16 -7.40 11.73
N TRP A 263 9.61 -6.42 12.46
CA TRP A 263 9.03 -6.67 13.79
C TRP A 263 7.69 -7.37 13.71
N ILE A 264 6.83 -6.98 12.77
CA ILE A 264 5.51 -7.58 12.57
C ILE A 264 5.64 -9.06 12.19
N ASP A 265 6.49 -9.40 11.22
CA ASP A 265 6.79 -10.79 10.84
C ASP A 265 7.40 -11.59 11.98
N GLY A 266 8.14 -10.90 12.86
CA GLY A 266 8.71 -11.45 14.09
C GLY A 266 7.68 -11.72 15.19
N GLY A 267 6.40 -11.40 14.95
CA GLY A 267 5.28 -11.62 15.87
C GLY A 267 4.92 -10.43 16.75
N MET A 268 5.53 -9.25 16.54
CA MET A 268 5.09 -8.02 17.21
C MET A 268 3.74 -7.58 16.66
N LYS A 269 2.84 -7.11 17.54
CA LYS A 269 1.57 -6.54 17.08
C LYS A 269 1.81 -5.27 16.27
N PRO A 270 1.07 -5.02 15.18
CA PRO A 270 1.22 -3.81 14.37
C PRO A 270 1.12 -2.50 15.17
N GLU A 271 0.22 -2.44 16.16
CA GLU A 271 0.06 -1.27 17.05
C GLU A 271 1.32 -1.00 17.87
N ASP A 272 1.95 -2.07 18.38
CA ASP A 272 3.17 -2.00 19.18
C ASP A 272 4.37 -1.65 18.30
N ALA A 273 4.45 -2.22 17.09
CA ALA A 273 5.48 -1.93 16.11
C ALA A 273 5.43 -0.46 15.66
N ALA A 274 4.24 0.06 15.35
CA ALA A 274 4.03 1.47 15.02
C ALA A 274 4.41 2.38 16.19
N SER A 275 3.98 2.06 17.41
CA SER A 275 4.32 2.84 18.61
C SER A 275 5.83 2.87 18.88
N LYS A 276 6.48 1.72 18.74
CA LYS A 276 7.94 1.58 18.87
C LYS A 276 8.65 2.42 17.82
N TRP A 277 8.26 2.29 16.55
CA TRP A 277 8.89 3.02 15.46
C TRP A 277 8.77 4.53 15.64
N ILE A 278 7.55 5.03 15.88
CA ILE A 278 7.29 6.46 16.11
C ILE A 278 8.15 6.98 17.27
N GLY A 279 8.27 6.21 18.36
CA GLY A 279 9.14 6.55 19.49
C GLY A 279 10.62 6.65 19.11
N GLU A 280 11.10 5.78 18.23
CA GLU A 280 12.48 5.76 17.76
C GLU A 280 12.82 6.88 16.79
N VAL A 281 11.87 7.33 15.96
CA VAL A 281 12.09 8.37 14.94
C VAL A 281 11.70 9.78 15.40
N LYS A 282 11.00 9.91 16.53
CA LYS A 282 10.60 11.20 17.09
C LYS A 282 11.81 12.13 17.29
N GLY A 283 11.70 13.35 16.79
CA GLY A 283 12.74 14.38 16.86
C GLY A 283 13.88 14.19 15.85
N LYS A 284 13.80 13.19 14.97
CA LYS A 284 14.81 12.94 13.93
C LYS A 284 14.48 13.59 12.58
N GLY A 285 13.36 14.31 12.47
CA GLY A 285 12.96 15.01 11.25
C GLY A 285 12.26 14.11 10.21
N ILE A 286 11.84 12.90 10.60
CA ILE A 286 11.12 11.96 9.73
C ILE A 286 9.63 12.26 9.76
N ILE A 287 9.02 12.28 10.96
CA ILE A 287 7.56 12.45 11.10
C ILE A 287 7.13 13.92 11.11
N GLU A 288 8.02 14.82 11.54
CA GLU A 288 7.70 16.25 11.74
C GLU A 288 7.23 16.96 10.46
N PRO A 289 7.85 16.73 9.28
CA PRO A 289 7.39 17.33 8.03
C PRO A 289 5.94 16.95 7.65
N TRP A 290 5.48 15.76 8.07
CA TRP A 290 4.13 15.26 7.78
C TRP A 290 3.06 15.90 8.66
N LEU A 291 3.44 16.32 9.87
CA LEU A 291 2.55 16.90 10.87
C LEU A 291 2.44 18.44 10.80
N ALA A 292 3.29 19.08 9.99
CA ALA A 292 3.42 20.53 9.91
C ALA A 292 2.30 21.26 9.14
#